data_AF-B0DFD4-F1
#
_entry.id   AF-B0DFD4-F1
#
_cell.length_a   1.000
_cell.length_b   1.000
_cell.length_c   1.000
_cell.angle_alpha   90.00
_cell.angle_beta   90.00
_cell.angle_gamma   90.00
#
_symmetry.space_group_name_H-M   'P 1'
#
loop_
_entity.id
_entity.type
_entity.pdbx_description
1 polymer ?
#
loop_
_entity_poly.entity_id
_entity_poly.type
_entity_poly.pdbx_seq_one_letter_code
_entity_poly.pdbx_strand_id
1 'polypeptide(L)'
;MAKQVSGFTSDSKLGSTSGRRSSHTSSQFDATFIDPKFPNVLDACSGYKATDVSASGTKFTATLVLGGKPCNVFVNDIQKLSLSVKYETVYRIHCNLPTNM
;
A
#
# COMPACT_ATOMS: atom_id res chain seq x y z
N MET A 1 -37.30 -14.15 -12.09
CA MET A 1 -36.83 -15.48 -12.53
C MET A 1 -35.34 -15.36 -12.82
N ALA A 2 -34.51 -16.12 -12.09
CA ALA A 2 -33.06 -16.06 -12.16
C ALA A 2 -32.52 -16.55 -13.50
N LYS A 3 -31.43 -15.95 -13.99
CA LYS A 3 -30.56 -16.58 -14.99
C LYS A 3 -29.11 -16.43 -14.55
N GLN A 4 -28.65 -17.48 -13.88
CA GLN A 4 -27.25 -17.80 -13.68
C GLN A 4 -26.70 -18.34 -15.01
N VAL A 5 -25.54 -17.86 -15.45
CA VAL A 5 -24.69 -18.59 -16.39
C VAL A 5 -23.28 -18.60 -15.82
N SER A 6 -22.90 -19.79 -15.38
CA SER A 6 -21.61 -20.24 -14.88
C SER A 6 -20.66 -20.59 -16.02
N GLY A 7 -19.36 -20.32 -15.83
CA GLY A 7 -18.30 -21.14 -16.42
C GLY A 7 -17.48 -20.47 -17.53
N PHE A 8 -16.36 -19.85 -17.14
CA PHE A 8 -15.19 -19.75 -18.02
C PHE A 8 -14.24 -20.90 -17.65
N THR A 9 -14.16 -21.91 -18.51
CA THR A 9 -13.15 -22.97 -18.44
C THR A 9 -11.90 -22.50 -19.17
N SER A 10 -10.77 -22.44 -18.47
CA SER A 10 -9.48 -22.11 -19.07
C SER A 10 -8.83 -23.38 -19.64
N ASP A 11 -8.96 -23.61 -20.95
CA ASP A 11 -8.19 -24.64 -21.64
C ASP A 11 -6.77 -24.16 -21.94
N SER A 12 -5.79 -24.72 -21.23
CA SER A 12 -4.38 -24.58 -21.53
C SER A 12 -3.99 -25.50 -22.69
N LYS A 13 -3.87 -24.95 -23.90
CA LYS A 13 -3.28 -25.66 -25.05
C LYS A 13 -1.88 -25.12 -25.35
N LEU A 14 -0.87 -25.94 -25.02
CA LEU A 14 0.53 -25.76 -25.41
C LEU A 14 0.65 -25.68 -26.94
N GLY A 15 1.32 -24.65 -27.44
CA GLY A 15 1.77 -24.52 -28.82
C GLY A 15 3.15 -23.89 -28.84
N SER A 16 4.17 -24.70 -29.12
CA SER A 16 5.58 -24.30 -29.20
C SER A 16 5.85 -23.54 -30.49
N THR A 17 6.12 -22.24 -30.41
CA THR A 17 6.83 -21.51 -31.47
C THR A 17 8.19 -21.06 -30.95
N SER A 18 9.23 -21.66 -31.53
CA SER A 18 10.64 -21.32 -31.39
C SER A 18 10.87 -19.85 -31.79
N GLY A 19 10.77 -18.95 -30.82
CA GLY A 19 11.10 -17.53 -30.94
C GLY A 19 12.33 -17.20 -30.11
N ARG A 20 13.39 -16.76 -30.77
CA ARG A 20 14.69 -16.36 -30.21
C ARG A 20 14.49 -15.24 -29.19
N ARG A 21 14.40 -15.56 -27.89
CA ARG A 21 14.21 -14.56 -26.83
C ARG A 21 15.57 -14.03 -26.41
N SER A 22 15.82 -12.77 -26.76
CA SER A 22 16.95 -11.98 -26.29
C SER A 22 17.04 -12.10 -24.77
N SER A 23 18.21 -12.50 -24.27
CA SER A 23 18.55 -12.54 -22.85
C SER A 23 18.73 -11.13 -22.33
N HIS A 24 17.65 -10.36 -22.30
CA HIS A 24 17.52 -9.27 -21.34
C HIS A 24 17.09 -9.93 -20.05
N THR A 25 18.08 -10.29 -19.22
CA THR A 25 17.86 -10.49 -17.80
C THR A 25 17.47 -9.13 -17.22
N SER A 26 16.21 -8.73 -17.42
CA SER A 26 15.54 -7.84 -16.50
C SER A 26 15.53 -8.62 -15.19
N SER A 27 16.46 -8.28 -14.29
CA SER A 27 16.33 -8.58 -12.87
C SER A 27 14.89 -8.27 -12.49
N GLN A 28 14.11 -9.33 -12.31
CA GLN A 28 12.71 -9.30 -11.99
C GLN A 28 12.64 -8.87 -10.53
N PHE A 29 12.83 -7.58 -10.30
CA PHE A 29 12.50 -6.94 -9.04
C PHE A 29 10.98 -6.84 -9.00
N ASP A 30 10.33 -7.99 -8.81
CA ASP A 30 8.98 -7.99 -8.27
C ASP A 30 9.07 -7.39 -6.87
N ALA A 31 8.10 -6.54 -6.50
CA ALA A 31 8.00 -5.89 -5.19
C ALA A 31 7.70 -6.88 -4.04
N THR A 32 8.09 -8.14 -4.19
CA THR A 32 7.74 -9.27 -3.34
C THR A 32 8.97 -10.14 -3.03
N PHE A 33 10.20 -9.65 -3.22
CA PHE A 33 11.37 -10.35 -2.68
C PHE A 33 11.36 -10.27 -1.15
N ILE A 34 10.71 -11.24 -0.53
CA ILE A 34 10.71 -11.45 0.91
C ILE A 34 11.92 -12.33 1.22
N ASP A 35 12.91 -11.80 1.92
CA ASP A 35 14.03 -12.60 2.40
C ASP A 35 13.51 -13.60 3.45
N PRO A 36 13.59 -14.92 3.22
CA PRO A 36 13.09 -15.91 4.17
C PRO A 36 13.83 -15.87 5.53
N LYS A 37 15.01 -15.26 5.60
CA LYS A 37 15.77 -15.07 6.84
C LYS A 37 15.37 -13.81 7.61
N PHE A 38 14.73 -12.85 6.95
CA PHE A 38 14.20 -11.64 7.56
C PHE A 38 12.72 -11.55 7.21
N PRO A 39 11.83 -12.25 7.94
CA PRO A 39 10.40 -12.03 7.79
C PRO A 39 10.15 -10.52 7.91
N ASN A 40 9.31 -9.95 7.04
CA ASN A 40 9.07 -8.51 6.98
C ASN A 40 8.73 -7.97 8.36
N VAL A 41 9.74 -7.47 9.10
CA VAL A 41 9.59 -7.01 10.48
C VAL A 41 8.58 -5.86 10.53
N LEU A 42 8.39 -5.17 9.40
CA LEU A 42 7.43 -4.10 9.20
C LEU A 42 5.97 -4.58 9.15
N ASP A 43 5.70 -5.81 8.68
CA ASP A 43 4.34 -6.37 8.61
C ASP A 43 3.76 -6.63 10.01
N ALA A 44 4.63 -6.77 11.02
CA ALA A 44 4.23 -6.92 12.41
C ALA A 44 3.88 -5.58 13.10
N CYS A 45 4.18 -4.43 12.48
CA CYS A 45 3.95 -3.13 13.09
C CYS A 45 2.49 -2.70 12.97
N SER A 46 1.91 -2.28 14.09
CA SER A 46 0.49 -1.92 14.17
C SER A 46 0.09 -0.69 13.36
N GLY A 47 1.06 0.10 12.89
CA GLY A 47 0.80 1.37 12.21
C GLY A 47 0.02 2.37 13.08
N TYR A 48 -0.74 3.25 12.43
CA TYR A 48 -1.53 4.29 13.09
C TYR A 48 -3.02 4.13 12.83
N LYS A 49 -3.84 4.48 13.81
CA LYS A 49 -5.29 4.62 13.70
C LYS A 49 -5.65 6.09 13.51
N ALA A 50 -6.50 6.38 12.53
CA ALA A 50 -7.06 7.71 12.34
C ALA A 50 -8.21 7.95 13.32
N THR A 51 -8.11 9.03 14.10
CA THR A 51 -9.14 9.54 15.00
C THR A 51 -9.45 10.99 14.66
N ASP A 52 -10.56 11.52 15.18
CA ASP A 52 -10.97 12.93 14.98
C ASP A 52 -11.02 13.30 13.48
N VAL A 53 -11.50 12.37 12.67
CA VAL A 53 -11.54 12.50 11.22
C VAL A 53 -12.56 13.55 10.83
N SER A 54 -12.13 14.55 10.07
CA SER A 54 -12.98 15.59 9.50
C SER A 54 -12.72 15.71 8.02
N ALA A 55 -13.77 15.61 7.21
CA ALA A 55 -13.74 15.84 5.77
C ALA A 55 -14.68 17.00 5.45
N SER A 56 -14.20 17.99 4.71
CA SER A 56 -14.96 19.19 4.38
C SER A 56 -14.49 19.79 3.07
N GLY A 57 -15.33 19.68 2.04
CA GLY A 57 -15.03 20.19 0.69
C GLY A 57 -13.73 19.61 0.15
N THR A 58 -12.73 20.46 -0.07
CA THR A 58 -11.42 20.07 -0.60
C THR A 58 -10.40 19.68 0.47
N LYS A 59 -10.80 19.61 1.74
CA LYS A 59 -9.91 19.35 2.88
C LYS A 59 -10.31 18.08 3.63
N PHE A 60 -9.32 17.39 4.16
CA PHE A 60 -9.46 16.27 5.09
C PHE A 60 -8.40 16.39 6.17
N THR A 61 -8.78 16.20 7.42
CA THR A 61 -7.87 16.19 8.57
C THR A 61 -8.14 15.00 9.46
N ALA A 62 -7.10 14.47 10.10
CA ALA A 62 -7.22 13.46 11.12
C ALA A 62 -6.07 13.57 12.13
N THR A 63 -6.31 13.09 13.34
CA THR A 63 -5.25 12.71 14.25
C THR A 63 -4.86 11.27 13.95
N LEU A 64 -3.57 10.97 13.78
CA LEU A 64 -3.07 9.60 13.68
C LEU A 64 -2.47 9.19 15.02
N VAL A 65 -3.10 8.24 15.70
CA VAL A 65 -2.63 7.69 16.99
C VAL A 65 -1.99 6.33 16.75
N LEU A 66 -0.81 6.08 17.33
CA LEU A 66 -0.15 4.79 17.21
C LEU A 66 -1.10 3.66 17.66
N GLY A 67 -1.33 2.69 16.78
CA GLY A 67 -2.39 1.69 16.90
C GLY A 67 -2.11 0.55 17.89
N GLY A 68 -0.94 0.55 18.52
CA GLY A 68 -0.44 -0.52 19.36
C GLY A 68 0.89 -0.16 20.02
N LYS A 69 1.66 -1.19 20.38
CA LYS A 69 2.99 -1.00 20.98
C LYS A 69 3.94 -0.41 19.92
N PRO A 70 4.77 0.59 20.27
CA PRO A 70 5.86 1.04 19.42
C PRO A 70 6.73 -0.13 18.95
N CYS A 71 6.91 -0.19 17.64
CA CYS A 71 7.78 -1.11 16.94
C CYS A 71 9.24 -0.68 17.06
N ASN A 72 9.49 0.63 16.92
CA ASN A 72 10.80 1.25 17.00
C ASN A 72 11.88 0.58 16.11
N VAL A 73 11.52 0.08 14.92
CA VAL A 73 12.44 -0.71 14.06
C VAL A 73 13.63 0.12 13.57
N PHE A 74 13.40 1.38 13.21
CA PHE A 74 14.43 2.27 12.69
C PHE A 74 14.76 3.42 13.65
N VAL A 75 13.74 3.95 14.33
CA VAL A 75 13.79 5.04 15.33
C VAL A 75 12.58 4.91 16.24
N ASN A 76 12.47 5.73 17.29
CA ASN A 76 11.29 5.77 18.14
C ASN A 76 10.03 6.17 17.34
N ASP A 77 8.96 5.40 17.47
CA ASP A 77 7.66 5.72 16.88
C ASP A 77 7.05 6.95 17.58
N ILE A 78 6.48 7.84 16.77
CA ILE A 78 5.80 9.04 17.26
C ILE A 78 4.40 8.64 17.75
N GLN A 79 4.01 9.04 18.96
CA GLN A 79 2.72 8.60 19.53
C GLN A 79 1.52 9.15 18.75
N LYS A 80 1.62 10.42 18.32
CA LYS A 80 0.51 11.16 17.72
C LYS A 80 1.03 12.06 16.61
N LEU A 81 0.43 11.94 15.44
CA LEU A 81 0.70 12.80 14.28
C LEU A 81 -0.58 13.53 13.88
N SER A 82 -0.43 14.69 13.27
CA SER A 82 -1.54 15.37 12.58
C SER A 82 -1.46 15.05 11.10
N LEU A 83 -2.59 14.68 10.49
CA LEU A 83 -2.73 14.49 9.05
C LEU A 83 -3.59 15.61 8.47
N SER A 84 -3.08 16.25 7.43
CA SER A 84 -3.80 17.22 6.63
C SER A 84 -3.69 16.85 5.16
N VAL A 85 -4.82 16.70 4.49
CA VAL A 85 -4.92 16.39 3.07
C VAL A 85 -5.76 17.47 2.40
N LYS A 86 -5.29 17.95 1.26
CA LYS A 86 -6.01 18.96 0.46
C LYS A 86 -5.98 18.62 -1.01
N TYR A 87 -7.13 18.72 -1.67
CA TYR A 87 -7.20 18.82 -3.13
C TYR A 87 -6.76 20.22 -3.54
N GLU A 88 -5.57 20.33 -4.12
CA GLU A 88 -5.02 21.60 -4.57
C GLU A 88 -5.46 21.93 -6.00
N THR A 89 -5.57 20.90 -6.84
CA THR A 89 -6.18 20.95 -8.17
C THR A 89 -6.96 19.66 -8.42
N VAL A 90 -7.66 19.57 -9.56
CA VAL A 90 -8.37 18.33 -9.96
C VAL A 90 -7.44 17.14 -10.20
N TYR A 91 -6.12 17.36 -10.34
CA TYR A 91 -5.12 16.32 -10.58
C TYR A 91 -4.04 16.25 -9.49
N ARG A 92 -4.15 17.05 -8.41
CA ARG A 92 -3.12 17.13 -7.37
C ARG A 92 -3.74 17.09 -5.98
N ILE A 93 -3.33 16.09 -5.21
CA ILE A 93 -3.60 15.98 -3.78
C ILE A 93 -2.30 16.29 -3.04
N HIS A 94 -2.37 17.19 -2.07
CA HIS A 94 -1.29 17.45 -1.14
C HIS A 94 -1.61 16.75 0.18
N CYS A 95 -0.74 15.82 0.56
CA CYS A 95 -0.78 15.14 1.85
C CYS A 95 0.38 15.65 2.70
N ASN A 96 0.08 16.14 3.90
CA ASN A 96 1.05 16.71 4.81
C ASN A 96 0.88 16.14 6.23
N LEU A 97 2.01 15.87 6.87
CA LEU A 97 2.11 15.54 8.29
C LEU A 97 2.88 16.68 8.97
N PRO A 98 2.22 17.81 9.30
CA PRO A 98 2.92 18.93 9.92
C PRO A 98 3.51 18.48 11.26
N THR A 99 4.81 18.64 11.40
CA THR A 99 5.51 18.42 12.67
C THR A 99 5.15 19.57 13.61
N ASN A 100 4.31 19.32 14.60
CA ASN A 100 4.25 20.14 15.80
C ASN A 100 5.27 19.54 16.77
N MET A 101 6.51 20.04 16.68
CA MET A 101 7.57 19.74 17.64
C MET A 101 7.43 20.68 18.84
#